data_AF-E2DXB7-F1
#
_entry.id   AF-E2DXB7-F1
#
_cell.length_a   1.000
_cell.length_b   1.000
_cell.length_c   1.000
_cell.angle_alpha   90.00
_cell.angle_beta   90.00
_cell.angle_gamma   90.00
#
_symmetry.space_group_name_H-M   'P 1'
#
loop_
_entity.id
_entity.type
_entity.pdbx_description
1 polymer ?
#
loop_
_entity_poly.entity_id
_entity_poly.type
_entity_poly.pdbx_seq_one_letter_code
_entity_poly.pdbx_strand_id
1 'polypeptide(L)' 'SAFAGHHEAVQDRDHKFLTKAVEEAYRGVDCGDGGPFGAVVVRNDEVVVSCHNMVLKHTDPTAHAEVTAIRE' A
#
# COMPACT_ATOMS: atom_id res chain seq x y z
N SER A 1 -15.26 1.63 20.58
CA SER A 1 -14.81 0.32 20.09
C SER A 1 -14.42 0.45 18.63
N ALA A 2 -13.20 0.08 18.28
CA ALA A 2 -12.84 -0.07 16.87
C ALA A 2 -13.72 -1.17 16.28
N PHE A 3 -14.46 -0.86 15.21
CA PHE A 3 -15.12 -1.86 14.38
C PHE A 3 -14.03 -2.67 13.67
N ALA A 4 -13.40 -3.63 14.36
CA ALA A 4 -12.64 -4.65 13.68
C ALA A 4 -13.66 -5.51 12.92
N GLY A 5 -13.63 -5.44 11.59
CA GLY A 5 -14.50 -6.23 10.72
C GLY A 5 -14.33 -7.73 10.95
N HIS A 6 -15.20 -8.53 10.34
CA HIS A 6 -15.08 -9.99 10.35
C HIS A 6 -13.83 -10.42 9.58
N HIS A 7 -13.13 -11.45 10.07
CA HIS A 7 -11.98 -12.02 9.38
C HIS A 7 -12.48 -12.88 8.20
N GLU A 8 -12.05 -12.52 7.00
CA GLU A 8 -12.34 -13.27 5.76
C GLU A 8 -11.11 -14.08 5.34
N ALA A 9 -11.34 -15.18 4.62
CA ALA A 9 -10.27 -16.05 4.15
C ALA A 9 -9.52 -15.43 2.95
N VAL A 10 -8.18 -15.40 3.03
CA VAL A 10 -7.30 -15.01 1.92
C VAL A 10 -7.51 -15.94 0.72
N GLN A 11 -7.62 -15.35 -0.48
CA GLN A 11 -7.80 -16.05 -1.75
C GLN A 11 -6.49 -16.10 -2.55
N ASP A 12 -6.32 -17.08 -3.44
CA ASP A 12 -5.13 -17.21 -4.29
C ASP A 12 -4.86 -15.95 -5.14
N ARG A 13 -5.92 -15.27 -5.57
CA ARG A 13 -5.81 -14.00 -6.33
C ARG A 13 -5.20 -12.86 -5.53
N ASP A 14 -5.26 -12.91 -4.19
CA ASP A 14 -4.77 -11.83 -3.34
C ASP A 14 -3.24 -11.80 -3.35
N HIS A 15 -2.60 -12.94 -3.60
CA HIS A 15 -1.16 -13.08 -3.63
C HIS A 15 -0.51 -12.15 -4.66
N LYS A 16 -1.05 -12.04 -5.90
CA LYS A 16 -0.49 -11.13 -6.92
C LYS A 16 -0.55 -9.66 -6.50
N PHE A 17 -1.59 -9.25 -5.79
CA PHE A 17 -1.76 -7.87 -5.35
C PHE A 17 -0.87 -7.58 -4.14
N LEU A 18 -0.76 -8.53 -3.21
CA LEU A 18 0.16 -8.45 -2.08
C LEU A 18 1.62 -8.40 -2.54
N THR A 19 2.02 -9.23 -3.51
CA THR A 19 3.36 -9.17 -4.12
C THR A 19 3.64 -7.78 -4.69
N LYS A 20 2.68 -7.17 -5.39
CA LYS A 20 2.84 -5.82 -5.94
C LYS A 20 3.00 -4.75 -4.85
N ALA A 21 2.28 -4.86 -3.73
CA ALA A 21 2.49 -3.97 -2.59
C ALA A 21 3.89 -4.13 -1.98
N VAL A 22 4.43 -5.35 -1.94
CA VAL A 22 5.80 -5.61 -1.52
C VAL A 22 6.81 -5.01 -2.52
N GLU A 23 6.57 -5.08 -3.82
CA GLU A 23 7.40 -4.43 -4.84
C GLU A 23 7.45 -2.91 -4.66
N GLU A 24 6.31 -2.27 -4.36
CA GLU A 24 6.27 -0.84 -4.02
C GLU A 24 7.09 -0.53 -2.77
N ALA A 25 7.02 -1.38 -1.74
CA ALA A 25 7.82 -1.23 -0.52
C ALA A 25 9.33 -1.23 -0.83
N TYR A 26 9.78 -2.15 -1.69
CA TYR A 26 11.18 -2.18 -2.16
C TYR A 26 11.55 -0.91 -2.93
N ARG A 27 10.71 -0.47 -3.86
CA ARG A 27 10.97 0.75 -4.64
C ARG A 27 11.08 1.98 -3.74
N GLY A 28 10.16 2.15 -2.80
CA GLY A 28 10.11 3.32 -1.93
C GLY A 28 11.33 3.48 -1.03
N VAL A 29 11.85 2.37 -0.50
CA VAL A 29 13.09 2.41 0.31
C VAL A 29 14.33 2.58 -0.56
N ASP A 30 14.37 1.98 -1.76
CA ASP A 30 15.50 2.06 -2.68
C ASP A 30 15.69 3.48 -3.23
N CYS A 31 14.61 4.19 -3.56
CA CYS A 31 14.66 5.59 -4.00
C CYS A 31 14.68 6.62 -2.85
N GLY A 32 14.53 6.18 -1.59
CA GLY A 32 14.56 7.03 -0.40
C GLY A 32 13.31 7.89 -0.19
N ASP A 33 12.17 7.53 -0.79
CA ASP A 33 10.92 8.29 -0.63
C ASP A 33 10.28 8.11 0.76
N GLY A 34 10.57 6.98 1.42
CA GLY A 34 10.05 6.65 2.74
C GLY A 34 10.52 5.31 3.27
N GLY A 35 9.84 4.80 4.32
CA GLY A 35 10.09 3.45 4.84
C GLY A 35 9.63 2.34 3.88
N PRO A 36 10.08 1.08 4.07
CA PRO A 36 9.78 -0.04 3.18
C PRO A 36 8.36 -0.58 3.38
N PHE A 37 7.36 0.24 3.02
CA PHE A 37 5.94 -0.10 3.12
C PHE A 37 5.24 0.30 1.83
N GLY A 38 4.44 -0.62 1.29
CA GLY A 38 3.68 -0.41 0.06
C GLY A 38 2.22 -0.79 0.23
N ALA A 39 1.37 -0.19 -0.60
CA ALA A 39 -0.07 -0.40 -0.60
C ALA A 39 -0.59 -0.39 -2.04
N VAL A 40 -1.60 -1.22 -2.27
CA VAL A 40 -2.26 -1.35 -3.57
C VAL A 40 -3.76 -1.32 -3.32
N VAL A 41 -4.49 -0.52 -4.10
CA VAL A 41 -5.95 -0.53 -4.12
C VAL A 41 -6.42 -1.20 -5.41
N VAL A 42 -7.32 -2.17 -5.26
CA VAL A 42 -7.85 -2.99 -6.35
C VAL A 42 -9.35 -2.75 -6.46
N ARG A 43 -9.84 -2.56 -7.68
CA ARG A 43 -11.26 -2.48 -8.00
C ARG A 43 -11.54 -3.35 -9.22
N ASN A 44 -12.52 -4.25 -9.11
CA ASN A 44 -12.89 -5.17 -10.19
C ASN A 44 -11.70 -6.00 -10.74
N ASP A 45 -10.87 -6.55 -9.84
CA ASP A 45 -9.63 -7.28 -10.16
C ASP A 45 -8.54 -6.48 -10.91
N GLU A 46 -8.70 -5.16 -11.04
CA GLU A 46 -7.72 -4.24 -11.60
C GLU A 46 -7.08 -3.37 -10.52
N VAL A 47 -5.77 -3.15 -10.63
CA VAL A 47 -5.04 -2.24 -9.73
C VAL A 47 -5.33 -0.81 -10.16
N VAL A 48 -6.02 -0.06 -9.31
CA VAL A 48 -6.31 1.36 -9.54
C VAL A 48 -5.22 2.27 -8.97
N VAL A 49 -4.58 1.84 -7.87
CA VAL A 49 -3.48 2.57 -7.22
C VAL A 49 -2.41 1.59 -6.75
N SER A 50 -1.15 1.99 -6.91
CA SER A 50 0.05 1.27 -6.46
C SER A 50 1.04 2.30 -5.96
N CYS A 51 1.31 2.35 -4.67
CA CYS A 51 2.18 3.35 -4.07
C CYS A 51 2.90 2.82 -2.82
N HIS A 52 3.80 3.63 -2.29
CA HIS A 52 4.57 3.35 -1.09
C HIS A 52 4.56 4.52 -0.11
N ASN A 53 5.22 4.34 1.02
CA ASN A 53 5.43 5.39 2.01
C ASN A 53 6.18 6.57 1.39
N MET A 54 5.64 7.78 1.54
CA MET A 54 6.18 9.01 0.97
C MET A 54 6.58 10.04 2.05
N VAL A 55 6.74 9.60 3.31
CA VAL A 55 6.96 10.50 4.46
C VAL A 55 8.16 11.40 4.25
N LEU A 56 9.27 10.83 3.76
CA LEU A 56 10.50 11.58 3.54
C LEU A 56 10.37 12.47 2.30
N LYS A 57 9.81 11.93 1.21
CA LYS A 57 9.66 12.65 -0.06
C LYS A 57 8.76 13.88 0.03
N HIS A 58 7.67 13.78 0.78
CA HIS A 58 6.70 14.85 0.93
C HIS A 58 6.89 15.71 2.18
N THR A 59 7.83 15.33 3.07
CA THR A 59 7.96 15.96 4.40
C THR A 59 6.60 15.98 5.13
N ASP A 60 5.84 14.90 4.96
CA ASP A 60 4.48 14.74 5.50
C ASP A 60 4.43 13.47 6.34
N PRO A 61 4.35 13.57 7.69
CA PRO A 61 4.30 12.40 8.56
C PRO A 61 3.03 11.55 8.35
N THR A 62 2.02 12.07 7.64
CA THR A 62 0.79 11.33 7.34
C THR A 62 0.84 10.57 6.02
N ALA A 63 1.88 10.75 5.20
CA ALA A 63 2.04 10.12 3.89
C ALA A 63 2.50 8.65 3.98
N HIS A 64 1.82 7.88 4.82
CA HIS A 64 1.93 6.43 4.90
C HIS A 64 1.43 5.79 3.60
N ALA A 65 1.87 4.57 3.31
CA ALA A 65 1.50 3.88 2.06
C ALA A 65 -0.03 3.79 1.89
N GLU A 66 -0.75 3.43 2.95
CA GLU A 66 -2.21 3.30 2.94
C GLU A 66 -2.91 4.64 2.74
N VAL A 67 -2.39 5.70 3.35
CA VAL A 67 -2.96 7.05 3.24
C VAL A 67 -2.71 7.63 1.84
N THR A 68 -1.49 7.47 1.32
CA THR A 68 -1.15 7.83 -0.05
C THR A 68 -2.04 7.08 -1.04
N ALA A 69 -2.27 5.77 -0.82
CA ALA A 69 -3.10 4.95 -1.71
C ALA A 69 -4.56 5.39 -1.77
N ILE A 70 -5.07 6.02 -0.71
CA ILE A 70 -6.43 6.58 -0.65
C ILE A 70 -6.51 7.96 -1.31
N ARG A 71 -5.39 8.71 -1.34
CA ARG A 71 -5.33 10.07 -1.91
C ARG A 71 -5.26 10.06 -3.44
N GLU A 72 -4.61 9.05 -4.03
CA GLU A 72 -4.46 8.85 -5.48
C GLU A 72 -5.67 8.15 -6.12
#